data_AF-A0A496UWB9-F1
#
_entry.id   AF-A0A496UWB9-F1
#
_cell.length_a   1.000
_cell.length_b   1.000
_cell.length_c   1.000
_cell.angle_alpha   90.00
_cell.angle_beta   90.00
_cell.angle_gamma   90.00
#
_symmetry.space_group_name_H-M   'P 1'
#
loop_
_entity.id
_entity.type
_entity.pdbx_description
1 polymer ?
#
loop_
_entity_poly.entity_id
_entity_poly.type
_entity_poly.pdbx_seq_one_letter_code
_entity_poly.pdbx_strand_id
1 'polypeptide(L)'
;MNDAALHNTIRAFNARHFDKASDHAAEGLATAQGRDEAFWMGLHDACSGYADVHAGRYDHAESKLTGAMQKLRNFGFRYQNFEVTAALAGIRRAVEEIRAVRSGRRNFDVSLLPQLRLAAKADD
;
A
#
# COMPACT_ATOMS: atom_id res chain seq x y z
N MET A 1 16.58 -5.82 -2.08
CA MET A 1 15.17 -6.06 -1.72
C MET A 1 14.83 -7.53 -1.74
N ASN A 2 13.92 -7.96 -0.86
CA ASN A 2 13.40 -9.33 -0.83
C ASN A 2 12.27 -9.48 -1.87
N ASP A 3 12.62 -9.98 -3.06
CA ASP A 3 11.67 -10.13 -4.17
C ASP A 3 10.53 -11.10 -3.87
N ALA A 4 10.79 -12.16 -3.10
CA ALA A 4 9.76 -13.12 -2.73
C ALA A 4 8.70 -12.48 -1.82
N ALA A 5 9.15 -11.72 -0.80
CA ALA A 5 8.26 -10.94 0.05
C ALA A 5 7.42 -9.96 -0.78
N LEU A 6 8.01 -9.29 -1.78
CA LEU A 6 7.29 -8.28 -2.56
C LEU A 6 6.19 -8.92 -3.41
N HIS A 7 6.50 -10.02 -4.10
CA HIS A 7 5.51 -10.77 -4.86
C HIS A 7 4.37 -11.28 -3.97
N ASN A 8 4.69 -11.78 -2.78
CA ASN A 8 3.70 -12.29 -1.82
C ASN A 8 2.81 -11.16 -1.28
N THR A 9 3.39 -10.01 -0.93
CA THR A 9 2.65 -8.80 -0.53
C THR A 9 1.67 -8.38 -1.62
N ILE A 10 2.13 -8.24 -2.87
CA ILE A 10 1.29 -7.81 -3.99
C ILE A 10 0.16 -8.81 -4.25
N ARG A 11 0.48 -10.11 -4.27
CA ARG A 11 -0.50 -11.18 -4.48
C ARG A 11 -1.58 -11.15 -3.39
N ALA A 12 -1.19 -11.10 -2.12
CA ALA A 12 -2.11 -11.05 -1.00
C ALA A 12 -2.97 -9.78 -1.02
N PHE A 13 -2.35 -8.62 -1.29
CA PHE A 13 -3.04 -7.34 -1.36
C PHE A 13 -4.12 -7.33 -2.45
N ASN A 14 -3.75 -7.78 -3.65
CA ASN A 14 -4.64 -7.81 -4.80
C ASN A 14 -5.80 -8.82 -4.62
N ALA A 15 -5.57 -9.87 -3.82
CA ALA A 15 -6.59 -10.81 -3.37
C ALA A 15 -7.41 -10.29 -2.15
N ARG A 16 -7.25 -9.02 -1.75
CA ARG A 16 -7.91 -8.39 -0.59
C ARG A 16 -7.58 -9.02 0.77
N HIS A 17 -6.52 -9.82 0.86
CA HIS A 17 -5.99 -10.33 2.12
C HIS A 17 -5.00 -9.32 2.72
N PHE A 18 -5.50 -8.16 3.15
CA PHE A 18 -4.65 -7.02 3.55
C PHE A 18 -3.78 -7.28 4.79
N ASP A 19 -4.29 -8.04 5.77
CA ASP A 19 -3.50 -8.45 6.93
C ASP A 19 -2.30 -9.31 6.50
N LYS A 20 -2.54 -10.33 5.67
CA LYS A 20 -1.46 -11.18 5.12
C LYS A 20 -0.47 -10.38 4.26
N ALA A 21 -0.97 -9.42 3.49
CA ALA A 21 -0.09 -8.53 2.71
C ALA A 21 0.83 -7.71 3.62
N SER A 22 0.29 -7.26 4.76
CA SER A 22 1.04 -6.56 5.79
C SER A 22 2.12 -7.43 6.43
N ASP A 23 1.81 -8.69 6.74
CA ASP A 23 2.76 -9.67 7.27
C ASP A 23 3.93 -9.89 6.29
N HIS A 24 3.63 -10.12 5.01
CA HIS A 24 4.67 -10.26 3.98
C HIS A 24 5.49 -8.98 3.80
N ALA A 25 4.87 -7.80 3.95
CA ALA A 25 5.61 -6.54 3.91
C ALA A 25 6.54 -6.37 5.13
N ALA A 26 6.14 -6.87 6.29
CA ALA A 26 6.97 -6.89 7.50
C ALA A 26 8.16 -7.86 7.36
N GLU A 27 7.97 -9.01 6.70
CA GLU A 27 9.08 -9.92 6.34
C GLU A 27 10.12 -9.22 5.45
N GLY A 28 9.65 -8.46 4.45
CA GLY A 28 10.52 -7.62 3.63
C GLY A 28 11.27 -6.58 4.44
N LEU A 29 10.55 -5.87 5.33
CA LEU A 29 11.11 -4.85 6.23
C LEU A 29 12.18 -5.41 7.17
N ALA A 30 11.97 -6.59 7.76
CA ALA A 30 12.88 -7.19 8.74
C ALA A 30 14.30 -7.43 8.19
N THR A 31 14.44 -7.52 6.86
CA THR A 31 15.72 -7.73 6.17
C THR A 31 16.23 -6.49 5.43
N ALA A 32 15.44 -5.41 5.44
CA ALA A 32 15.72 -4.21 4.67
C ALA A 32 16.72 -3.29 5.36
N GLN A 33 17.50 -2.56 4.57
CA GLN A 33 18.43 -1.54 5.07
C GLN A 33 18.37 -0.29 4.20
N GLY A 34 18.58 0.87 4.82
CA GLY A 34 18.70 2.15 4.13
C GLY A 34 17.44 2.49 3.33
N ARG A 35 17.57 2.67 2.01
CA ARG A 35 16.45 3.07 1.16
C ARG A 35 15.36 1.98 1.05
N ASP A 36 15.74 0.69 1.10
CA ASP A 36 14.78 -0.41 1.06
C ASP A 36 13.89 -0.40 2.32
N GLU A 37 14.44 -0.01 3.47
CA GLU A 37 13.71 0.05 4.74
C GLU A 37 12.54 1.04 4.66
N ALA A 38 12.81 2.27 4.17
CA ALA A 38 11.76 3.27 3.99
C ALA A 38 10.68 2.84 2.99
N PHE A 39 11.05 2.10 1.94
CA PHE A 39 10.10 1.53 0.99
C PHE A 39 9.19 0.51 1.67
N TRP A 40 9.78 -0.46 2.39
CA TRP A 40 9.05 -1.52 3.07
C TRP A 40 8.17 -1.00 4.19
N MET A 41 8.64 -0.02 4.97
CA MET A 41 7.79 0.67 5.95
C MET A 41 6.58 1.32 5.27
N GLY A 42 6.79 2.00 4.13
CA GLY A 42 5.70 2.61 3.38
C GLY A 42 4.69 1.60 2.84
N LEU A 43 5.18 0.47 2.33
CA LEU A 43 4.34 -0.60 1.80
C LEU A 43 3.57 -1.34 2.92
N HIS A 44 4.22 -1.59 4.05
CA HIS A 44 3.61 -2.18 5.24
C HIS A 44 2.52 -1.27 5.82
N ASP A 45 2.79 0.03 5.96
CA ASP A 45 1.80 1.02 6.38
C ASP A 45 0.60 1.06 5.43
N ALA A 46 0.83 0.97 4.12
CA ALA A 46 -0.24 0.91 3.14
C ALA A 46 -1.12 -0.34 3.36
N CYS A 47 -0.51 -1.53 3.44
CA CYS A 47 -1.26 -2.78 3.65
C CYS A 47 -2.06 -2.75 4.96
N SER A 48 -1.43 -2.35 6.06
CA SER A 48 -2.08 -2.17 7.36
C SER A 48 -3.20 -1.12 7.32
N GLY A 49 -3.03 -0.04 6.57
CA GLY A 49 -4.05 0.98 6.39
C GLY A 49 -5.28 0.44 5.64
N TYR A 50 -5.07 -0.38 4.61
CA TYR A 50 -6.18 -1.02 3.89
C TYR A 50 -6.88 -2.12 4.69
N ALA A 51 -6.16 -2.82 5.58
CA ALA A 51 -6.80 -3.70 6.55
C ALA A 51 -7.74 -2.93 7.50
N ASP A 52 -7.32 -1.75 7.96
CA ASP A 52 -8.17 -0.86 8.76
C ASP A 52 -9.38 -0.34 7.98
N VAL A 53 -9.22 0.00 6.69
CA VAL A 53 -10.37 0.33 5.82
C VAL A 53 -11.36 -0.83 5.76
N HIS A 54 -10.86 -2.05 5.54
CA HIS A 54 -11.71 -3.24 5.44
C HIS A 54 -12.47 -3.53 6.74
N ALA A 55 -11.86 -3.21 7.89
CA ALA A 55 -12.48 -3.34 9.20
C ALA A 55 -13.32 -2.12 9.64
N GLY A 56 -13.48 -1.11 8.79
CA GLY A 56 -14.23 0.12 9.11
C GLY A 56 -13.54 1.07 10.10
N ARG A 57 -12.25 0.85 10.41
CA ARG A 57 -11.45 1.68 11.33
C ARG A 57 -10.84 2.88 10.61
N TYR A 58 -11.72 3.76 10.10
CA TYR A 58 -11.33 4.83 9.17
C TYR A 58 -10.32 5.84 9.73
N ASP A 59 -10.37 6.15 11.03
CA ASP A 59 -9.41 7.08 11.65
C ASP A 59 -7.98 6.51 11.62
N HIS A 60 -7.85 5.21 11.93
CA HIS A 60 -6.57 4.51 11.91
C HIS A 60 -6.07 4.33 10.47
N ALA A 61 -6.98 3.97 9.56
CA ALA A 61 -6.69 3.83 8.14
C ALA A 61 -6.11 5.13 7.54
N GLU A 62 -6.76 6.28 7.78
CA GLU A 62 -6.29 7.57 7.24
C GLU A 62 -4.87 7.91 7.70
N SER A 63 -4.59 7.69 9.00
CA SER A 63 -3.27 7.93 9.58
C SER A 63 -2.19 7.07 8.91
N LYS A 64 -2.42 5.76 8.81
CA LYS A 64 -1.49 4.81 8.18
C LYS A 64 -1.28 5.10 6.69
N LEU A 65 -2.36 5.32 5.95
CA LEU A 65 -2.29 5.61 4.52
C LEU A 65 -1.58 6.95 4.23
N THR A 66 -1.78 7.96 5.08
CA THR A 66 -1.01 9.22 5.00
C THR A 66 0.47 9.00 5.29
N GLY A 67 0.79 8.21 6.31
CA GLY A 67 2.16 7.80 6.62
C GLY A 67 2.84 7.05 5.47
N ALA A 68 2.11 6.14 4.82
CA ALA A 68 2.57 5.41 3.65
C ALA A 68 2.92 6.35 2.49
N MET A 69 2.06 7.33 2.19
CA MET A 69 2.35 8.32 1.14
C MET A 69 3.62 9.12 1.41
N GLN A 70 3.83 9.55 2.66
CA GLN A 70 5.02 10.32 3.04
C GLN A 70 6.31 9.53 2.84
N LYS A 71 6.27 8.21 3.10
CA LYS A 71 7.43 7.31 2.90
C LYS A 71 7.66 7.02 1.42
N LEU A 72 6.60 6.74 0.66
CA LEU A 72 6.70 6.29 -0.73
C LEU A 72 6.94 7.42 -1.75
N ARG A 73 6.61 8.68 -1.44
CA ARG A 73 6.68 9.81 -2.41
C ARG A 73 8.07 10.06 -3.01
N ASN A 74 9.14 9.64 -2.34
CA ASN A 74 10.53 9.90 -2.76
C ASN A 74 11.13 8.76 -3.61
N PHE A 75 10.33 7.76 -3.99
CA PHE A 75 10.79 6.60 -4.75
C PHE A 75 10.63 6.74 -6.28
N GLY A 76 10.13 7.90 -6.75
CA GLY A 76 9.94 8.17 -8.17
C GLY A 76 8.77 7.37 -8.77
N PHE A 77 8.84 7.13 -10.08
CA PHE A 77 7.79 6.38 -10.79
C PHE A 77 7.72 4.91 -10.38
N ARG A 78 8.90 4.28 -10.30
CA ARG A 78 9.08 2.86 -9.98
C ARG A 78 10.23 2.66 -9.03
N TYR A 79 10.15 1.62 -8.21
CA TYR A 79 11.25 1.17 -7.38
C TYR A 79 11.36 -0.34 -7.42
N GLN A 80 12.49 -0.85 -7.94
CA GLN A 80 12.74 -2.29 -8.05
C GLN A 80 11.56 -3.07 -8.64
N ASN A 81 11.08 -2.58 -9.79
CA ASN A 81 9.91 -3.06 -10.53
C ASN A 81 8.55 -2.81 -9.87
N PHE A 82 8.43 -2.28 -8.67
CA PHE A 82 7.14 -1.85 -8.12
C PHE A 82 6.69 -0.50 -8.70
N GLU A 83 5.44 -0.40 -9.14
CA GLU A 83 4.84 0.84 -9.66
C GLU A 83 4.42 1.79 -8.52
N VAL A 84 5.38 2.56 -7.99
CA VAL A 84 5.18 3.47 -6.85
C VAL A 84 4.11 4.52 -7.14
N THR A 85 4.12 5.14 -8.33
CA THR A 85 3.12 6.17 -8.66
C THR A 85 1.69 5.61 -8.71
N ALA A 86 1.50 4.39 -9.22
CA ALA A 86 0.19 3.74 -9.25
C ALA A 86 -0.31 3.46 -7.82
N ALA A 87 0.58 2.97 -6.95
CA ALA A 87 0.27 2.75 -5.53
C ALA A 87 -0.09 4.07 -4.83
N LEU A 88 0.69 5.13 -5.02
CA LEU A 88 0.44 6.46 -4.44
C LEU A 88 -0.90 7.06 -4.91
N ALA A 89 -1.24 6.94 -6.19
CA ALA A 89 -2.53 7.39 -6.71
C ALA A 89 -3.69 6.64 -6.06
N GLY A 90 -3.54 5.32 -5.88
CA GLY A 90 -4.49 4.48 -5.15
C GLY A 90 -4.68 4.91 -3.69
N ILE A 91 -3.57 5.08 -2.97
CA ILE A 91 -3.58 5.52 -1.56
C ILE A 91 -4.24 6.89 -1.41
N ARG A 92 -3.90 7.85 -2.29
CA ARG A 92 -4.52 9.18 -2.27
C ARG A 92 -6.03 9.10 -2.44
N ARG A 93 -6.51 8.33 -3.41
CA ARG A 93 -7.95 8.14 -3.65
C ARG A 93 -8.64 7.52 -2.43
N ALA A 94 -8.03 6.53 -1.79
CA ALA A 94 -8.58 5.91 -0.59
C ALA A 94 -8.66 6.89 0.59
N VAL A 95 -7.67 7.77 0.78
CA VAL A 95 -7.72 8.81 1.82
C VAL A 95 -8.83 9.83 1.55
N GLU A 96 -9.00 10.27 0.29
CA GLU A 96 -10.10 11.16 -0.10
C GLU A 96 -11.46 10.49 0.14
N GLU A 97 -11.58 9.20 -0.15
CA GLU A 97 -12.77 8.39 0.14
C GLU A 97 -13.07 8.31 1.64
N ILE A 98 -12.07 7.97 2.45
CA ILE A 98 -12.21 7.91 3.91
C ILE A 98 -12.76 9.22 4.46
N ARG A 99 -12.25 10.37 4.00
CA ARG A 99 -12.73 11.69 4.43
C ARG A 99 -14.18 11.95 4.04
N ALA A 100 -14.60 11.50 2.85
CA ALA A 100 -15.99 11.59 2.42
C ALA A 100 -16.92 10.74 3.31
N VAL A 101 -16.49 9.53 3.68
CA VAL A 101 -17.23 8.64 4.58
C VAL A 101 -17.33 9.23 5.98
N ARG A 102 -16.22 9.73 6.53
CA ARG A 102 -16.18 10.33 7.87
C ARG A 102 -17.03 11.60 7.99
N SER A 103 -17.20 12.35 6.90
CA SER A 103 -18.11 13.51 6.86
C SER A 103 -19.59 13.13 6.67
N GLY A 104 -19.94 11.84 6.68
CA GLY A 104 -21.31 11.34 6.56
C GLY A 104 -21.89 11.45 5.15
N ARG A 105 -21.05 11.70 4.13
CA ARG A 105 -21.53 11.94 2.76
C ARG A 105 -21.86 10.66 2.00
N ARG A 106 -21.24 9.52 2.35
CA ARG A 106 -21.46 8.21 1.73
C ARG A 106 -20.83 7.05 2.51
N ASN A 107 -21.12 5.82 2.09
CA ASN A 107 -20.38 4.61 2.49
C ASN A 107 -19.11 4.46 1.66
N PHE A 108 -18.10 3.76 2.21
CA PHE A 108 -16.85 3.51 1.50
C PHE A 108 -17.09 2.61 0.29
N ASP A 109 -16.72 3.09 -0.90
CA ASP A 109 -16.79 2.29 -2.12
C ASP A 109 -15.57 1.36 -2.23
N VAL A 110 -15.78 0.07 -1.95
CA VAL A 110 -14.74 -0.97 -2.01
C VAL A 110 -14.18 -1.21 -3.41
N SER A 111 -14.87 -0.77 -4.47
CA SER A 111 -14.36 -0.85 -5.84
C SER A 111 -13.16 0.09 -6.07
N LEU A 112 -12.99 1.08 -5.18
CA LEU A 112 -11.91 2.07 -5.25
C LEU A 112 -10.59 1.58 -4.67
N LEU A 113 -10.60 0.43 -4.00
CA LEU A 113 -9.40 -0.16 -3.43
C LEU A 113 -8.42 -0.50 -4.56
N PRO A 114 -7.16 -0.02 -4.51
CA PRO A 114 -6.24 -0.14 -5.63
C PRO A 114 -5.80 -1.58 -5.87
N GLN A 115 -5.06 -1.75 -6.96
CA GLN A 115 -4.29 -2.93 -7.27
C GLN A 115 -2.82 -2.52 -7.27
N LEU A 116 -1.99 -3.27 -6.55
CA LEU A 116 -0.55 -3.10 -6.59
C LEU A 116 0.01 -3.82 -7.82
N ARG A 117 1.02 -3.24 -8.45
CA ARG A 117 1.56 -3.73 -9.71
C ARG A 117 3.07 -3.75 -9.69
N LEU A 118 3.59 -4.77 -10.36
CA LEU A 118 4.96 -4.76 -10.85
C LEU A 118 4.92 -4.23 -12.29
N ALA A 119 5.87 -3.37 -12.63
CA ALA A 119 6.15 -3.01 -14.00
C ALA A 119 6.43 -4.30 -14.78
N ALA A 120 5.82 -4.44 -15.94
CA ALA A 120 6.15 -5.53 -16.85
C ALA A 120 7.66 -5.53 -17.06
N LYS A 121 8.30 -6.71 -16.98
CA LYS A 121 9.63 -6.86 -17.58
C LYS A 121 9.45 -6.49 -19.06
N ALA A 122 10.12 -5.43 -19.51
CA ALA A 122 10.36 -5.31 -20.93
C ALA A 122 11.24 -6.52 -21.28
N ASP A 123 10.73 -7.40 -22.14
CA ASP A 123 11.57 -8.37 -22.83
C ASP A 123 12.46 -7.56 -23.78
N ASP A 124 13.72 -7.32 -23.38
CA ASP A 124 14.82 -6.92 -24.26
C ASP A 124 16.05 -7.77 -23.91
#